data_AF-A0A1E7XZ52-F1
#
_entry.id   AF-A0A1E7XZ52-F1
#
_cell.length_a   1.000
_cell.length_b   1.000
_cell.length_c   1.000
_cell.angle_alpha   90.00
_cell.angle_beta   90.00
_cell.angle_gamma   90.00
#
_symmetry.space_group_name_H-M   'P 1'
#
loop_
_entity.id
_entity.type
_entity.pdbx_description
1 polymer ?
#
loop_
_entity_poly.entity_id
_entity_poly.type
_entity_poly.pdbx_seq_one_letter_code
_entity_poly.pdbx_strand_id
1 'polypeptide(L)'
;MSEFADSKRAALERQGWHCLRCGTNIHDPSCWPGRSGHHRQLRRAADPDVRHSPANIVELCGSGTTGCHGWVHQHVAEAERLGLIVPFGADPRDVPVFDWEGRWLRLNMDGTATPLTQTEIILLRTKGNQ
;
A
#
# COMPACT_ATOMS: atom_id res chain seq x y z
N MET A 1 2.87 -5.76 -21.30
CA MET A 1 3.40 -5.70 -19.92
C MET A 1 2.50 -6.59 -19.06
N SER A 2 2.98 -7.15 -17.94
CA SER A 2 2.12 -7.96 -17.07
C SER A 2 1.20 -7.07 -16.25
N GLU A 3 0.02 -7.57 -15.87
CA GLU A 3 -0.95 -6.87 -15.01
C GLU A 3 -0.28 -6.28 -13.75
N PHE A 4 0.62 -7.04 -13.15
CA PHE A 4 1.38 -6.56 -11.98
C PHE A 4 2.30 -5.37 -12.30
N ALA A 5 2.93 -5.34 -13.47
CA ALA A 5 3.77 -4.21 -13.88
C ALA A 5 2.95 -2.94 -14.10
N ASP A 6 1.75 -3.06 -14.66
CA ASP A 6 0.83 -1.93 -14.82
C ASP A 6 0.31 -1.41 -13.47
N SER A 7 -0.04 -2.31 -12.54
CA SER A 7 -0.45 -1.92 -11.19
C SER A 7 0.65 -1.23 -10.39
N LYS A 8 1.92 -1.63 -10.57
CA LYS A 8 3.06 -0.92 -9.99
C LYS A 8 3.19 0.49 -10.53
N ARG A 9 3.02 0.68 -11.84
CA ARG A 9 3.05 2.00 -12.46
C ARG A 9 1.88 2.86 -11.95
N ALA A 10 0.67 2.32 -11.88
CA ALA A 10 -0.48 3.01 -11.29
C ALA A 10 -0.25 3.40 -9.81
N ALA A 11 0.40 2.51 -9.03
CA ALA A 11 0.74 2.79 -7.65
C ALA A 11 1.79 3.91 -7.52
N LEU A 12 2.81 3.94 -8.38
CA LEU A 12 3.70 5.09 -8.49
C LEU A 12 2.85 6.33 -8.78
N GLU A 13 2.08 6.32 -9.88
CA GLU A 13 1.14 7.35 -10.36
C GLU A 13 0.34 8.03 -9.25
N ARG A 14 -0.32 7.22 -8.45
CA ARG A 14 -1.10 7.66 -7.31
C ARG A 14 -0.26 8.25 -6.17
N GLN A 15 0.97 7.80 -5.97
CA GLN A 15 1.85 8.19 -4.86
C GLN A 15 2.73 9.43 -5.16
N GLY A 16 2.59 10.04 -6.34
CA GLY A 16 3.41 11.20 -6.74
C GLY A 16 4.91 10.91 -6.79
N TRP A 17 5.28 9.65 -7.03
CA TRP A 17 6.65 9.10 -7.08
C TRP A 17 7.35 9.05 -5.72
N HIS A 18 6.58 9.01 -4.63
CA HIS A 18 7.13 8.87 -3.30
C HIS A 18 6.81 7.51 -2.70
N CYS A 19 7.69 7.02 -1.83
CA CYS A 19 7.43 5.87 -0.98
C CYS A 19 6.16 6.12 -0.17
N LEU A 20 5.19 5.22 -0.24
CA LEU A 20 3.89 5.43 0.41
C LEU A 20 4.02 5.67 1.91
N ARG A 21 5.00 5.05 2.56
CA ARG A 21 5.20 5.14 4.01
C ARG A 21 6.01 6.36 4.45
N CYS A 22 7.18 6.61 3.84
CA CYS A 22 8.14 7.61 4.35
C CYS A 22 8.27 8.86 3.49
N GLY A 23 7.61 8.93 2.33
CA GLY A 23 7.68 10.10 1.47
C GLY A 23 9.00 10.29 0.73
N THR A 24 9.96 9.36 0.83
CA THR A 24 11.20 9.42 0.03
C THR A 24 10.86 9.36 -1.45
N ASN A 25 11.42 10.25 -2.26
CA ASN A 25 11.24 10.19 -3.70
C ASN A 25 11.91 8.93 -4.26
N ILE A 26 11.13 8.17 -5.02
CA ILE A 26 11.50 6.88 -5.61
C ILE A 26 11.24 6.87 -7.12
N HIS A 27 11.20 8.04 -7.78
CA HIS A 27 10.97 8.13 -9.22
C HIS A 27 12.08 7.44 -10.04
N ASP A 28 13.33 7.57 -9.60
CA ASP A 28 14.47 6.88 -10.20
C ASP A 28 14.76 5.59 -9.42
N PRO A 29 14.50 4.40 -9.99
CA PRO A 29 14.76 3.13 -9.32
C PRO A 29 16.26 2.79 -9.21
N SER A 30 17.14 3.50 -9.93
CA SER A 30 18.58 3.31 -9.86
C SER A 30 19.22 3.98 -8.63
N CYS A 31 18.55 4.98 -8.05
CA CYS A 31 18.98 5.62 -6.83
C CYS A 31 18.67 4.74 -5.61
N TRP A 32 19.60 4.67 -4.67
CA TRP A 32 19.36 4.02 -3.37
C TRP A 32 18.27 4.78 -2.58
N PRO A 33 17.35 4.11 -1.85
CA PRO A 33 17.28 2.66 -1.58
C PRO A 33 16.57 1.83 -2.65
N GLY A 34 16.32 2.39 -3.83
CA GLY A 34 15.51 1.79 -4.88
C GLY A 34 14.03 1.77 -4.51
N ARG A 35 13.24 1.06 -5.31
CA ARG A 35 11.82 0.84 -5.07
C ARG A 35 11.39 -0.59 -5.35
N SER A 36 10.35 -1.01 -4.65
CA SER A 36 9.69 -2.27 -4.93
C SER A 36 8.19 -2.18 -4.70
N GLY A 37 7.46 -2.82 -5.62
CA GLY A 37 6.03 -3.01 -5.50
C GLY A 37 5.73 -4.03 -4.43
N HIS A 38 4.93 -3.63 -3.45
CA HIS A 38 4.51 -4.42 -2.33
C HIS A 38 3.05 -4.84 -2.49
N HIS A 39 2.80 -6.14 -2.44
CA HIS A 39 1.47 -6.70 -2.26
C HIS A 39 1.04 -6.54 -0.80
N ARG A 40 -0.02 -5.75 -0.56
CA ARG A 40 -0.54 -5.50 0.80
C ARG A 40 -1.13 -6.77 1.42
N GLN A 41 -1.93 -7.49 0.66
CA GLN A 41 -2.31 -8.88 0.96
C GLN A 41 -1.41 -9.83 0.21
N LEU A 42 -0.88 -10.83 0.92
CA LEU A 42 0.01 -11.84 0.36
C LEU A 42 -0.56 -12.44 -0.93
N ARG A 43 0.27 -12.46 -1.99
CA ARG A 43 -0.11 -12.92 -3.34
C ARG A 43 -0.83 -14.28 -3.35
N ARG A 44 -0.38 -15.24 -2.54
CA ARG A 44 -0.96 -16.60 -2.50
C ARG A 44 -2.30 -16.67 -1.77
N ALA A 45 -2.57 -15.71 -0.90
CA ALA A 45 -3.79 -15.62 -0.11
C ALA A 45 -4.88 -14.76 -0.77
N ALA A 46 -4.47 -13.81 -1.62
CA ALA A 46 -5.39 -12.90 -2.28
C ALA A 46 -6.23 -13.61 -3.35
N ASP A 47 -7.49 -13.20 -3.42
CA ASP A 47 -8.42 -13.48 -4.51
C ASP A 47 -7.74 -13.16 -5.86
N PRO A 48 -7.80 -14.06 -6.86
CA PRO A 48 -7.22 -13.82 -8.18
C PRO A 48 -7.57 -12.45 -8.80
N ASP A 49 -8.79 -11.95 -8.60
CA ASP A 49 -9.28 -10.71 -9.20
C ASP A 49 -8.65 -9.46 -8.58
N VAL A 50 -8.14 -9.57 -7.35
CA VAL A 50 -7.53 -8.45 -6.60
C VAL A 50 -6.01 -8.64 -6.44
N ARG A 51 -5.52 -9.86 -6.58
CA ARG A 51 -4.13 -10.26 -6.33
C ARG A 51 -3.11 -9.33 -6.96
N HIS A 52 -3.29 -8.97 -8.22
CA HIS A 52 -2.35 -8.15 -8.98
C HIS A 52 -2.88 -6.75 -9.26
N SER A 53 -4.04 -6.38 -8.69
CA SER A 53 -4.70 -5.12 -8.99
C SER A 53 -4.09 -3.93 -8.23
N PRO A 54 -4.31 -2.69 -8.70
CA PRO A 54 -3.80 -1.49 -8.03
C PRO A 54 -4.35 -1.29 -6.60
N ALA A 55 -5.47 -1.92 -6.24
CA ALA A 55 -6.03 -1.88 -4.90
C ALA A 55 -5.17 -2.66 -3.87
N ASN A 56 -4.43 -3.66 -4.35
CA ASN A 56 -3.55 -4.49 -3.53
C ASN A 56 -2.06 -4.11 -3.63
N ILE A 57 -1.70 -3.15 -4.49
CA ILE A 57 -0.30 -2.78 -4.74
C ILE A 57 0.00 -1.36 -4.24
N VAL A 58 1.11 -1.23 -3.53
CA VAL A 58 1.73 0.04 -3.16
C VAL A 58 3.23 0.01 -3.47
N GLU A 59 3.84 1.17 -3.67
CA GLU A 59 5.28 1.27 -3.92
C GLU A 59 6.00 1.78 -2.69
N LEU A 60 7.05 1.05 -2.29
CA LEU A 60 7.84 1.34 -1.11
C LEU A 60 9.31 1.43 -1.48
N CYS A 61 10.04 2.27 -0.74
CA CYS A 61 11.48 2.34 -0.85
C CYS A 61 12.14 1.08 -0.27
N GLY A 62 13.28 0.68 -0.83
CA GLY A 62 13.99 -0.53 -0.43
C GLY A 62 13.46 -1.80 -1.10
N SER A 63 13.72 -2.93 -0.45
CA SER A 63 13.34 -4.28 -0.88
C SER A 63 12.58 -5.01 0.23
N GLY A 64 12.15 -6.26 0.00
CA GLY A 64 11.49 -7.07 1.04
C GLY A 64 12.27 -7.21 2.36
N THR A 65 13.55 -6.81 2.41
CA THR A 65 14.39 -6.83 3.62
C THR A 65 15.08 -5.50 3.94
N THR A 66 14.93 -4.46 3.10
CA THR A 66 15.57 -3.14 3.32
C THR A 66 14.57 -2.00 3.17
N GLY A 67 14.88 -0.83 3.73
CA GLY A 67 14.01 0.35 3.62
C GLY A 67 12.62 0.14 4.21
N CYS A 68 11.63 0.87 3.69
CA CYS A 68 10.25 0.77 4.17
C CYS A 68 9.60 -0.56 3.82
N HIS A 69 9.95 -1.19 2.70
CA HIS A 69 9.42 -2.50 2.37
C HIS A 69 9.92 -3.56 3.37
N GLY A 70 11.20 -3.54 3.74
CA GLY A 70 11.72 -4.40 4.80
C GLY A 70 11.08 -4.12 6.16
N TRP A 71 10.89 -2.84 6.50
CA TRP A 71 10.22 -2.45 7.74
C TRP A 71 8.81 -3.03 7.86
N VAL A 72 8.02 -3.04 6.76
CA VAL A 72 6.65 -3.57 6.73
C VAL A 72 6.61 -5.04 7.14
N HIS A 73 7.55 -5.86 6.66
CA HIS A 73 7.62 -7.28 7.02
C HIS A 73 8.15 -7.53 8.43
N GLN A 74 8.88 -6.58 9.01
CA GLN A 74 9.40 -6.67 10.39
C GLN A 74 8.41 -6.15 11.44
N HIS A 75 7.46 -5.30 11.05
CA HIS A 75 6.54 -4.61 11.95
C HIS A 75 5.09 -4.86 11.54
N VAL A 76 4.72 -6.14 11.36
CA VAL A 76 3.44 -6.55 10.76
C VAL A 76 2.24 -5.89 11.45
N ALA A 77 2.19 -5.87 12.78
CA ALA A 77 1.04 -5.29 13.50
C ALA A 77 0.86 -3.79 13.20
N GLU A 78 1.95 -3.04 13.08
CA GLU A 78 1.87 -1.62 12.72
C GLU A 78 1.60 -1.43 11.24
N ALA A 79 2.16 -2.28 10.38
CA ALA A 79 1.87 -2.28 8.96
C ALA A 79 0.39 -2.59 8.67
N GLU A 80 -0.23 -3.50 9.43
CA GLU A 80 -1.67 -3.76 9.38
C GLU A 80 -2.48 -2.53 9.82
N ARG A 81 -2.09 -1.90 10.94
CA ARG A 81 -2.75 -0.66 11.39
C ARG A 81 -2.72 0.43 10.33
N LEU A 82 -1.59 0.59 9.64
CA LEU A 82 -1.41 1.59 8.57
C LEU A 82 -2.00 1.14 7.21
N GLY A 83 -2.55 -0.07 7.14
CA GLY A 83 -3.07 -0.65 5.90
C GLY A 83 -2.00 -0.99 4.86
N LEU A 84 -0.72 -1.02 5.25
CA LEU A 84 0.39 -1.47 4.42
C LEU A 84 0.39 -3.00 4.28
N ILE A 85 -0.13 -3.72 5.28
CA ILE A 85 -0.47 -5.15 5.20
C ILE A 85 -1.99 -5.30 5.34
N VAL A 86 -2.57 -6.20 4.56
CA VAL A 86 -3.97 -6.61 4.64
C VAL A 86 -4.02 -8.05 5.14
N PRO A 87 -4.68 -8.32 6.28
CA PRO A 87 -4.69 -9.65 6.88
C PRO A 87 -5.44 -10.67 6.01
N PHE A 88 -5.23 -11.96 6.31
CA PHE A 88 -5.93 -13.04 5.64
C PHE A 88 -7.45 -12.93 5.83
N GLY A 89 -8.22 -13.15 4.76
CA GLY A 89 -9.69 -13.09 4.78
C GLY A 89 -10.28 -11.67 4.69
N ALA A 90 -9.46 -10.62 4.81
CA ALA A 90 -9.87 -9.27 4.49
C ALA A 90 -9.74 -8.96 2.99
N ASP A 91 -10.46 -7.97 2.49
CA ASP A 91 -10.37 -7.51 1.11
C ASP A 91 -9.49 -6.25 1.02
N PRO A 92 -8.44 -6.22 0.17
CA PRO A 92 -7.63 -5.02 -0.04
C PRO A 92 -8.41 -3.78 -0.48
N ARG A 93 -9.58 -3.95 -1.11
CA ARG A 93 -10.51 -2.87 -1.51
C ARG A 93 -11.21 -2.21 -0.32
N ASP A 94 -11.31 -2.91 0.79
CA ASP A 94 -11.99 -2.46 2.00
C ASP A 94 -11.06 -1.97 3.10
N VAL A 95 -9.78 -2.33 3.04
CA VAL A 95 -8.77 -1.85 3.97
C VAL A 95 -8.16 -0.55 3.43
N PRO A 96 -8.36 0.61 4.08
CA PRO A 96 -7.70 1.85 3.69
C PRO A 96 -6.21 1.81 4.04
N VAL A 97 -5.41 2.69 3.42
CA VAL A 97 -3.97 2.84 3.68
C VAL A 97 -3.66 4.27 4.11
N PHE A 98 -2.71 4.43 5.03
CA PHE A 98 -2.19 5.72 5.45
C PHE A 98 -0.98 6.10 4.61
N ASP A 99 -1.03 7.27 3.96
CA ASP A 99 0.06 7.74 3.11
C ASP A 99 1.04 8.66 3.85
N TRP A 100 2.14 8.99 3.16
CA TRP A 100 3.22 9.82 3.67
C TRP A 100 2.82 11.30 3.88
N GLU A 101 1.71 11.75 3.28
CA GLU A 101 1.13 13.09 3.49
C GLU A 101 0.19 13.11 4.72
N GLY A 102 -0.03 11.97 5.37
CA GLY A 102 -0.87 11.86 6.54
C GLY A 102 -2.36 11.66 6.23
N ARG A 103 -2.68 11.14 5.04
CA ARG A 103 -4.05 10.90 4.56
C ARG A 103 -4.41 9.43 4.64
N TRP A 104 -5.67 9.15 4.95
CA TRP A 104 -6.25 7.82 4.78
C TRP A 104 -6.89 7.70 3.40
N LEU A 105 -6.49 6.70 2.64
CA LEU A 105 -6.92 6.50 1.26
C LEU A 105 -7.52 5.10 1.08
N ARG A 106 -8.64 5.00 0.35
CA ARG A 106 -9.11 3.74 -0.22
C ARG A 106 -8.52 3.58 -1.61
N LEU A 107 -7.85 2.46 -1.88
CA LEU A 107 -7.22 2.21 -3.17
C LEU A 107 -8.21 1.57 -4.15
N ASN A 108 -8.35 2.15 -5.33
CA ASN A 108 -9.32 1.74 -6.33
C ASN A 108 -8.70 0.79 -7.36
N MET A 109 -9.54 -0.04 -7.99
CA MET A 109 -9.12 -1.01 -9.01
C MET A 109 -8.58 -0.35 -10.28
N ASP A 110 -8.97 0.90 -10.56
CA ASP A 110 -8.53 1.66 -11.72
C ASP A 110 -7.17 2.37 -11.53
N GLY A 111 -6.55 2.21 -10.35
CA GLY A 111 -5.27 2.86 -10.02
C GLY A 111 -5.41 4.13 -9.19
N THR A 112 -6.59 4.73 -9.13
CA THR A 112 -6.83 5.95 -8.35
C THR A 112 -6.95 5.67 -6.84
N ALA A 113 -7.10 6.71 -6.04
CA ALA A 113 -7.46 6.60 -4.64
C ALA A 113 -8.57 7.58 -4.27
N THR A 114 -9.42 7.15 -3.34
CA THR A 114 -10.45 7.98 -2.73
C THR A 114 -10.02 8.33 -1.31
N PRO A 115 -9.81 9.61 -0.97
CA PRO A 115 -9.59 10.01 0.42
C PRO A 115 -10.79 9.64 1.29
N LEU A 116 -10.52 9.09 2.47
CA LEU A 116 -11.56 8.81 3.44
C LEU A 116 -12.10 10.13 4.01
N THR A 117 -13.41 10.15 4.24
CA THR A 117 -14.08 11.24 4.95
C THR A 117 -13.70 11.25 6.43
N GLN A 118 -13.92 12.38 7.11
CA GLN A 118 -13.69 12.50 8.55
C GLN A 118 -14.46 11.44 9.36
N THR A 119 -15.70 11.14 8.97
CA THR A 119 -16.53 10.12 9.62
C THR A 119 -15.94 8.73 9.47
N GLU A 120 -15.49 8.36 8.27
CA GLU A 120 -14.82 7.07 8.03
C GLU A 120 -13.52 6.95 8.84
N ILE A 121 -12.73 8.04 8.95
CA ILE A 121 -11.50 8.05 9.76
C ILE A 121 -11.82 7.84 11.25
N ILE A 122 -12.87 8.47 11.77
CA ILE A 122 -13.31 8.25 13.16
C ILE A 122 -13.69 6.79 13.39
N LEU A 123 -14.48 6.21 12.48
CA LEU A 123 -14.92 4.80 12.57
C LEU A 123 -13.74 3.82 12.46
N LEU A 124 -12.76 4.12 11.61
CA LEU A 124 -11.54 3.31 11.49
C LEU A 124 -10.76 3.28 12.82
N ARG A 125 -10.59 4.44 13.44
CA ARG A 125 -9.83 4.60 14.69
C ARG A 125 -10.53 3.99 15.91
N THR A 126 -11.86 4.03 15.96
CA THR A 126 -12.62 3.42 17.06
C THR A 126 -12.62 1.90 17.00
N LYS A 127 -12.61 1.31 15.80
CA LYS A 127 -12.47 -0.15 15.60
C LYS A 127 -11.06 -0.67 15.91
N GLY A 128 -10.02 0.13 15.69
CA GLY A 128 -8.61 -0.25 15.94
C GLY A 128 -8.16 -0.14 17.40
N ASN A 129 -9.00 0.41 18.29
CA ASN A 129 -8.74 0.55 19.73
C ASN A 129 -9.48 -0.51 20.59
N GLN A 130 -10.07 -1.52 19.96
CA GLN A 130 -10.63 -2.72 20.61
C GLN A 130 -9.69 -3.91 20.39
#